data_AF-A0A7J4QL75-F1
#
_entry.id   AF-A0A7J4QL75-F1
#
_cell.length_a   1.000
_cell.length_b   1.000
_cell.length_c   1.000
_cell.angle_alpha   90.00
_cell.angle_beta   90.00
_cell.angle_gamma   90.00
#
_symmetry.space_group_name_H-M   'P 1'
#
loop_
_entity.id
_entity.type
_entity.pdbx_description
1 polymer ?
#
loop_
_entity_poly.entity_id
_entity_poly.type
_entity_poly.pdbx_seq_one_letter_code
_entity_poly.pdbx_strand_id
1 'polypeptide(L)'
;PAPAMLDECLAVAKDRLDAWVHVAAVLDYLIDDPAEGKVASGSDALQINLIPGPKHIDALRERCEGSVRIGFKLETGIKQRELVRRAVAQVERAGMTAVIANRLEDLGHSDRPRGHLVDATGADYALNTERDLVEAIRRLIERGA
;
A
#
# COMPACT_ATOMS: atom_id res chain seq x y z
N PRO A 1 -17.85 2.58 -0.40
CA PRO A 1 -17.22 1.34 -0.92
C PRO A 1 -15.94 1.68 -1.71
N ALA A 2 -15.04 0.72 -1.93
CA ALA A 2 -13.72 0.97 -2.56
C ALA A 2 -13.71 1.76 -3.89
N PRO A 3 -14.75 1.69 -4.76
CA PRO A 3 -14.86 2.59 -5.91
C PRO A 3 -14.73 4.07 -5.52
N ALA A 4 -15.34 4.47 -4.41
CA ALA A 4 -15.30 5.86 -3.93
C ALA A 4 -13.88 6.32 -3.58
N MET A 5 -13.03 5.45 -3.02
CA MET A 5 -11.68 5.88 -2.66
C MET A 5 -10.80 6.13 -3.89
N LEU A 6 -10.88 5.26 -4.91
CA LEU A 6 -10.12 5.48 -6.14
C LEU A 6 -10.59 6.74 -6.86
N ASP A 7 -11.90 6.96 -6.93
CA ASP A 7 -12.49 8.15 -7.55
C ASP A 7 -12.01 9.44 -6.88
N GLU A 8 -11.99 9.48 -5.54
CA GLU A 8 -11.44 10.63 -4.80
C GLU A 8 -9.94 10.80 -5.03
N CYS A 9 -9.16 9.71 -5.04
CA CYS A 9 -7.74 9.81 -5.39
C CYS A 9 -7.53 10.35 -6.81
N LEU A 10 -8.34 9.92 -7.79
CA LEU A 10 -8.28 10.41 -9.17
C LEU A 10 -8.73 11.87 -9.29
N ALA A 11 -9.68 12.30 -8.48
CA ALA A 11 -10.14 13.68 -8.42
C ALA A 11 -9.05 14.60 -7.86
N VAL A 12 -8.41 14.22 -6.75
CA VAL A 12 -7.27 14.94 -6.17
C VAL A 12 -6.08 14.96 -7.11
N ALA A 13 -5.84 13.87 -7.85
CA ALA A 13 -4.76 13.76 -8.82
C ALA A 13 -4.93 14.65 -10.08
N LYS A 14 -6.02 15.41 -10.19
CA LYS A 14 -6.14 16.46 -11.22
C LYS A 14 -5.19 17.62 -10.94
N ASP A 15 -4.90 17.87 -9.67
CA ASP A 15 -3.87 18.82 -9.26
C ASP A 15 -2.52 18.11 -9.17
N ARG A 16 -1.45 18.85 -9.48
CA ARG A 16 -0.10 18.33 -9.31
C ARG A 16 0.24 18.30 -7.82
N LEU A 17 0.48 17.10 -7.30
CA LEU A 17 1.01 16.91 -5.95
C LEU A 17 2.49 16.52 -6.02
N ASP A 18 3.31 17.09 -5.14
CA ASP A 18 4.74 16.79 -5.08
C ASP A 18 5.03 15.42 -4.44
N ALA A 19 4.10 14.89 -3.65
CA ALA A 19 4.24 13.58 -3.01
C ALA A 19 2.93 12.82 -2.86
N TRP A 20 3.02 11.49 -2.97
CA TRP A 20 1.94 10.51 -2.77
C TRP A 20 2.41 9.41 -1.82
N VAL A 21 1.69 9.21 -0.72
CA VAL A 21 1.99 8.16 0.26
C VAL A 21 0.82 7.18 0.34
N HIS A 22 1.00 5.99 -0.24
CA HIS A 22 -0.03 4.96 -0.39
C HIS A 22 -0.04 4.02 0.84
N VAL A 23 -0.59 4.50 1.96
CA VAL A 23 -0.60 3.75 3.25
C VAL A 23 -1.85 2.87 3.42
N ALA A 24 -2.93 3.17 2.70
CA ALA A 24 -4.21 2.51 2.93
C ALA A 24 -4.19 1.02 2.56
N ALA A 25 -4.79 0.19 3.42
CA ALA A 25 -5.07 -1.22 3.14
C ALA A 25 -6.30 -1.31 2.22
N VAL A 26 -6.10 -1.06 0.93
CA VAL A 26 -7.14 -1.18 -0.10
C VAL A 26 -7.54 -2.64 -0.28
N LEU A 27 -8.85 -2.90 -0.36
CA LEU A 27 -9.38 -4.24 -0.58
C LEU A 27 -8.97 -4.78 -1.96
N ASP A 28 -8.41 -6.00 -1.99
CA ASP A 28 -8.08 -6.69 -3.24
C ASP A 28 -9.32 -7.22 -3.98
N TYR A 29 -10.41 -7.44 -3.25
CA TYR A 29 -11.67 -7.96 -3.77
C TYR A 29 -12.85 -7.16 -3.23
N LEU A 30 -13.87 -7.02 -4.07
CA LEU A 30 -15.11 -6.31 -3.78
C LEU A 30 -16.29 -7.25 -3.93
N ILE A 31 -17.39 -6.91 -3.26
CA ILE A 31 -18.66 -7.62 -3.46
C ILE A 31 -19.18 -7.25 -4.84
N ASP A 32 -19.51 -8.27 -5.64
CA ASP A 32 -20.06 -8.12 -6.99
C ASP A 32 -21.46 -7.46 -6.95
N ASP A 33 -22.37 -8.07 -6.19
CA ASP A 33 -23.74 -7.61 -6.00
C ASP A 33 -24.04 -7.39 -4.50
N PRO A 34 -23.85 -6.16 -3.99
CA PRO A 34 -24.07 -5.85 -2.58
C PRO A 34 -25.57 -5.76 -2.26
N ALA A 35 -26.01 -6.48 -1.23
CA ALA A 35 -27.39 -6.43 -0.77
C ALA A 35 -27.81 -5.00 -0.32
N GLU A 36 -29.05 -4.62 -0.64
CA GLU A 36 -29.66 -3.39 -0.13
C GLU A 36 -30.03 -3.56 1.35
N GLY A 37 -29.04 -3.32 2.22
CA GLY A 37 -29.21 -3.33 3.68
C GLY A 37 -28.78 -4.64 4.35
N LYS A 38 -29.35 -4.90 5.53
CA LYS A 38 -28.96 -6.03 6.36
C LYS A 38 -29.44 -7.34 5.73
N VAL A 39 -28.53 -8.27 5.48
CA VAL A 39 -28.86 -9.65 5.13
C VAL A 39 -29.52 -10.32 6.35
N ALA A 40 -30.74 -10.83 6.17
CA ALA A 40 -31.49 -11.47 7.25
C ALA A 40 -30.83 -12.80 7.69
N SER A 41 -30.84 -13.07 8.99
CA SER A 41 -30.47 -14.37 9.52
C SER A 41 -31.60 -15.38 9.26
N GLY A 42 -31.29 -16.56 8.73
CA GLY A 42 -32.29 -17.62 8.54
C GLY A 42 -32.07 -18.52 7.32
N SER A 43 -31.14 -18.18 6.43
CA SER A 43 -30.68 -19.10 5.40
C SER A 43 -29.69 -20.11 5.99
N ASP A 44 -29.76 -21.36 5.53
CA ASP A 44 -28.84 -22.43 5.96
C ASP A 44 -27.38 -22.12 5.58
N ALA A 45 -27.16 -21.26 4.57
CA ALA A 45 -25.86 -20.76 4.14
C ALA A 45 -25.93 -19.29 3.68
N LEU A 46 -24.80 -18.58 3.83
CA LEU A 46 -24.57 -17.26 3.24
C LEU A 46 -23.46 -17.39 2.19
N GLN A 47 -23.76 -17.02 0.95
CA GLN A 47 -22.78 -16.98 -0.14
C GLN A 47 -22.48 -15.53 -0.49
N ILE A 48 -21.19 -15.20 -0.61
CA ILE A 48 -20.71 -13.87 -1.00
C ILE A 48 -19.82 -14.04 -2.23
N ASN A 49 -20.24 -13.45 -3.34
CA ASN A 49 -19.45 -13.44 -4.57
C ASN A 49 -18.51 -12.24 -4.57
N LEU A 50 -17.22 -12.52 -4.75
CA LEU A 50 -16.16 -11.53 -4.73
C LEU A 50 -15.52 -11.40 -6.11
N ILE A 51 -15.33 -10.17 -6.56
CA ILE A 51 -14.64 -9.83 -7.81
C ILE A 51 -13.36 -9.03 -7.51
N PRO A 52 -12.29 -9.16 -8.32
CA PRO A 52 -11.08 -8.37 -8.13
C PRO A 52 -11.38 -6.86 -8.15
N GLY A 53 -10.88 -6.15 -7.14
CA GLY A 53 -10.94 -4.69 -7.08
C GLY A 53 -9.92 -4.02 -8.01
N PRO A 54 -10.13 -2.73 -8.35
CA PRO A 54 -9.16 -1.98 -9.13
C PRO A 54 -7.84 -1.84 -8.36
N LYS A 55 -6.71 -1.85 -9.08
CA LYS A 55 -5.39 -1.64 -8.47
C LYS A 55 -5.09 -0.14 -8.42
N HIS A 56 -5.37 0.50 -7.29
CA HIS A 56 -5.25 1.96 -7.13
C HIS A 56 -3.87 2.50 -7.49
N ILE A 57 -2.81 1.82 -7.04
CA ILE A 57 -1.42 2.24 -7.30
C ILE A 57 -1.06 2.19 -8.78
N ASP A 58 -1.69 1.29 -9.55
CA ASP A 58 -1.45 1.20 -10.99
C ASP A 58 -2.30 2.27 -11.72
N ALA A 59 -3.57 2.44 -11.33
CA ALA A 59 -4.47 3.46 -11.89
C ALA A 59 -3.99 4.91 -11.69
N LEU A 60 -3.30 5.18 -10.58
CA LEU A 60 -2.74 6.50 -10.27
C LEU A 60 -1.35 6.73 -10.87
N ARG A 61 -0.71 5.73 -11.50
CA ARG A 61 0.71 5.78 -11.88
C ARG A 61 1.06 6.98 -12.75
N GLU A 62 0.37 7.16 -13.86
CA GLU A 62 0.62 8.24 -14.81
C GLU A 62 0.38 9.62 -14.20
N ARG A 63 -0.63 9.74 -13.32
CA ARG A 63 -0.98 11.00 -12.66
C ARG A 63 0.01 11.42 -11.57
N CYS A 64 0.82 10.47 -11.09
CA CYS A 64 1.86 10.72 -10.10
C CYS A 64 3.25 10.94 -10.74
N GLU A 65 3.34 11.07 -12.07
CA GLU A 65 4.64 11.24 -12.72
C GLU A 65 5.35 12.53 -12.24
N GLY A 66 6.64 12.40 -11.90
CA GLY A 66 7.43 13.50 -11.35
C GLY A 66 7.12 13.88 -9.90
N SER A 67 6.36 13.05 -9.17
CA SER A 67 6.13 13.19 -7.73
C SER A 67 6.90 12.12 -6.94
N VAL A 68 7.21 12.41 -5.68
CA VAL A 68 7.70 11.40 -4.75
C VAL A 68 6.58 10.41 -4.46
N ARG A 69 6.77 9.13 -4.77
CA ARG A 69 5.71 8.13 -4.68
C ARG A 69 6.13 7.00 -3.75
N ILE A 70 5.51 6.93 -2.58
CA ILE A 70 5.88 6.00 -1.51
C ILE A 70 4.77 4.96 -1.36
N GLY A 71 5.11 3.69 -1.61
CA GLY A 71 4.20 2.56 -1.40
C GLY A 71 4.36 1.94 -0.01
N PHE A 72 3.33 1.22 0.44
CA PHE A 72 3.43 0.32 1.59
C PHE A 72 3.20 -1.13 1.15
N LYS A 73 3.89 -2.06 1.81
CA LYS A 73 3.75 -3.50 1.61
C LYS A 73 3.77 -4.20 2.97
N LEU A 74 2.61 -4.69 3.41
CA LEU A 74 2.52 -5.57 4.57
C LEU A 74 2.40 -7.02 4.08
N GLU A 75 3.25 -7.91 4.57
CA GLU A 75 3.20 -9.34 4.29
C GLU A 75 3.23 -10.14 5.60
N THR A 76 2.92 -11.43 5.54
CA THR A 76 2.94 -12.31 6.72
C THR A 76 3.47 -13.68 6.34
N GLY A 77 4.19 -14.32 7.27
CA GLY A 77 4.68 -15.70 7.07
C GLY A 77 5.79 -15.81 6.03
N ILE A 78 6.51 -14.72 5.77
CA ILE A 78 7.62 -14.69 4.80
C ILE A 78 8.93 -14.23 5.43
N LYS A 79 10.04 -14.65 4.82
CA LYS A 79 11.38 -14.17 5.23
C LYS A 79 11.61 -12.75 4.71
N GLN A 80 12.43 -11.97 5.41
CA GLN A 80 12.81 -10.60 5.01
C GLN A 80 13.32 -10.53 3.56
N ARG A 81 14.13 -11.49 3.09
CA ARG A 81 14.61 -11.50 1.70
C ARG A 81 13.48 -11.56 0.67
N GLU A 82 12.41 -12.31 0.95
CA GLU A 82 11.24 -12.37 0.07
C GLU A 82 10.39 -11.10 0.17
N LEU A 83 10.29 -10.51 1.37
CA LEU A 83 9.65 -9.21 1.57
C LEU A 83 10.31 -8.12 0.71
N VAL A 84 11.64 -8.00 0.78
CA VAL A 84 12.41 -7.02 -0.01
C VAL A 84 12.22 -7.27 -1.50
N ARG A 85 12.29 -8.53 -1.97
CA ARG A 85 12.03 -8.86 -3.37
C ARG A 85 10.66 -8.40 -3.84
N ARG A 86 9.61 -8.63 -3.04
CA ARG A 86 8.24 -8.19 -3.37
C ARG A 86 8.08 -6.66 -3.35
N ALA A 87 8.79 -5.99 -2.45
CA ALA A 87 8.83 -4.53 -2.39
C ALA A 87 9.51 -3.93 -3.63
N VAL A 88 10.66 -4.47 -4.05
CA VAL A 88 11.34 -4.08 -5.31
C VAL A 88 10.41 -4.27 -6.51
N ALA A 89 9.73 -5.41 -6.60
CA ALA A 89 8.77 -5.65 -7.69
C ALA A 89 7.63 -4.61 -7.71
N GLN A 90 7.17 -4.13 -6.55
CA GLN A 90 6.19 -3.05 -6.47
C GLN A 90 6.79 -1.70 -6.87
N VAL A 91 8.04 -1.42 -6.49
CA VAL A 91 8.77 -0.22 -6.92
C VAL A 91 8.83 -0.14 -8.44
N GLU A 92 9.29 -1.21 -9.09
CA GLU A 92 9.44 -1.27 -10.54
C GLU A 92 8.09 -1.21 -11.27
N ARG A 93 7.12 -2.03 -10.85
CA ARG A 93 5.83 -2.14 -11.53
C ARG A 93 5.04 -0.84 -11.46
N ALA A 94 5.02 -0.20 -10.29
CA ALA A 94 4.16 0.95 -10.03
C ALA A 94 4.93 2.29 -10.09
N GLY A 95 6.22 2.31 -10.43
CA GLY A 95 7.02 3.53 -10.50
C GLY A 95 7.07 4.26 -9.16
N MET A 96 7.32 3.52 -8.07
CA MET A 96 7.47 4.13 -6.75
C MET A 96 8.89 4.69 -6.59
N THR A 97 9.04 5.78 -5.85
CA THR A 97 10.35 6.23 -5.35
C THR A 97 10.91 5.21 -4.36
N ALA A 98 10.04 4.69 -3.48
CA ALA A 98 10.38 3.65 -2.52
C ALA A 98 9.13 2.94 -1.99
N VAL A 99 9.33 1.80 -1.34
CA VAL A 99 8.29 1.06 -0.62
C VAL A 99 8.72 0.83 0.83
N ILE A 100 7.83 1.15 1.76
CA ILE A 100 7.95 0.73 3.15
C ILE A 100 7.37 -0.68 3.26
N ALA A 101 8.24 -1.65 3.53
CA ALA A 101 7.89 -3.05 3.60
C ALA A 101 7.92 -3.54 5.06
N ASN A 102 6.85 -4.18 5.52
CA ASN A 102 6.67 -4.62 6.89
C ASN A 102 6.22 -6.08 6.92
N ARG A 103 6.57 -6.81 7.97
CA ARG A 103 5.99 -8.12 8.25
C ARG A 103 5.07 -8.03 9.45
N LEU A 104 3.92 -8.68 9.37
CA LEU A 104 2.94 -8.68 10.45
C LEU A 104 3.53 -9.24 11.74
N GLU A 105 4.33 -10.31 11.64
CA GLU A 105 4.97 -10.97 12.78
C GLU A 105 6.08 -10.15 13.47
N ASP A 106 6.56 -9.07 12.85
CA ASP A 106 7.54 -8.17 13.47
C ASP A 106 6.85 -7.00 14.21
N LEU A 107 5.57 -6.73 13.94
CA LEU A 107 4.88 -5.57 14.49
C LEU A 107 4.63 -5.73 15.99
N GLY A 108 4.95 -4.67 16.75
CA GLY A 108 4.78 -4.66 18.20
C GLY A 108 5.92 -5.33 18.98
N HIS A 109 6.92 -5.88 18.29
CA HIS A 109 8.12 -6.45 18.89
C HIS A 109 9.26 -5.41 18.91
N SER A 110 9.73 -5.03 20.10
CA SER A 110 10.75 -3.99 20.26
C SER A 110 12.15 -4.40 19.79
N ASP A 111 12.40 -5.71 19.68
CA ASP A 111 13.63 -6.31 19.16
C ASP A 111 13.60 -6.51 17.64
N ARG A 112 12.49 -6.13 16.98
CA ARG A 112 12.28 -6.30 15.54
C ARG A 112 12.09 -4.94 14.85
N PRO A 113 12.50 -4.82 13.58
CA PRO A 113 12.23 -3.59 12.83
C PRO A 113 10.73 -3.34 12.70
N ARG A 114 10.32 -2.08 12.90
CA ARG A 114 8.98 -1.62 12.52
C ARG A 114 8.73 -1.87 11.03
N GLY A 115 9.74 -1.74 10.18
CA GLY A 115 9.70 -2.01 8.75
C GLY A 115 11.06 -1.87 8.07
N HIS A 116 11.05 -1.92 6.75
CA HIS A 116 12.20 -1.74 5.88
C HIS A 116 11.86 -0.71 4.80
N LEU A 117 12.72 0.29 4.61
CA LEU A 117 12.66 1.14 3.42
C LEU A 117 13.38 0.44 2.28
N VAL A 118 12.66 0.18 1.19
CA VAL A 118 13.21 -0.49 -0.01
C VAL A 118 13.12 0.44 -1.21
N ASP A 119 14.22 0.64 -1.91
CA ASP A 119 14.28 1.45 -3.13
C ASP A 119 14.43 0.61 -4.40
N ALA A 120 14.51 1.28 -5.56
CA ALA A 120 14.61 0.63 -6.87
C ALA A 120 15.93 -0.13 -7.09
N THR A 121 16.98 0.13 -6.29
CA THR A 121 18.25 -0.59 -6.36
C THR A 121 18.19 -1.94 -5.63
N GLY A 122 17.13 -2.15 -4.84
CA GLY A 122 17.00 -3.29 -3.94
C GLY A 122 17.74 -3.12 -2.62
N ALA A 123 18.29 -1.94 -2.34
CA ALA A 123 18.78 -1.60 -1.01
C ALA A 123 17.60 -1.59 -0.02
N ASP A 124 17.77 -2.27 1.12
CA ASP A 124 16.82 -2.23 2.22
C ASP A 124 17.45 -1.66 3.50
N TYR A 125 16.76 -0.69 4.09
CA TYR A 125 17.17 -0.06 5.35
C TYR A 125 16.17 -0.39 6.44
N ALA A 126 16.63 -1.02 7.51
CA ALA A 126 15.78 -1.31 8.66
C ALA A 126 15.34 -0.01 9.35
N LEU A 127 14.04 0.10 9.60
CA LEU A 127 13.39 1.18 10.35
C LEU A 127 12.93 0.56 11.66
N ASN A 128 13.64 0.83 12.74
CA ASN A 128 13.44 0.11 14.00
C ASN A 128 12.17 0.57 14.72
N THR A 129 11.84 1.86 14.61
CA THR A 129 10.72 2.47 15.30
C THR A 129 9.74 3.13 14.33
N GLU A 130 8.55 3.47 14.83
CA GLU A 130 7.61 4.32 14.08
C GLU A 130 8.21 5.68 13.76
N ARG A 131 9.05 6.22 14.65
CA ARG A 131 9.76 7.48 14.43
C ARG A 131 10.73 7.38 13.26
N ASP A 132 11.49 6.29 13.15
CA ASP A 132 12.41 6.06 12.04
C ASP A 132 11.65 6.00 10.70
N LEU A 133 10.50 5.33 10.70
CA LEU A 133 9.63 5.24 9.53
C LEU A 133 9.10 6.61 9.09
N VAL A 134 8.57 7.40 10.03
CA VAL A 134 8.08 8.75 9.74
C VAL A 134 9.20 9.65 9.23
N GLU A 135 10.38 9.59 9.85
CA GLU A 135 11.53 10.38 9.43
C GLU A 135 12.05 9.97 8.04
N ALA A 136 12.04 8.67 7.72
CA ALA A 136 12.37 8.19 6.38
C ALA A 136 11.40 8.72 5.32
N ILE A 137 10.09 8.68 5.58
CA ILE A 137 9.07 9.24 4.68
C ILE A 137 9.28 10.75 4.51
N ARG A 138 9.44 11.49 5.61
CA ARG A 138 9.68 12.94 5.58
C ARG A 138 10.88 13.28 4.70
N ARG A 139 12.01 12.59 4.88
CA ARG A 139 13.24 12.81 4.09
C ARG A 139 13.06 12.53 2.61
N LEU A 140 12.30 11.49 2.24
CA LEU A 140 11.99 11.21 0.84
C LEU A 140 11.17 12.34 0.21
N ILE A 141 10.17 12.85 0.93
CA ILE A 141 9.35 13.97 0.48
C ILE A 141 10.18 15.25 0.34
N GLU A 142 11.01 15.57 1.35
CA GLU A 142 11.87 16.77 1.33
C GLU A 142 12.93 16.75 0.24
N ARG A 143 13.41 15.57 -0.14
CA ARG A 143 14.37 15.42 -1.24
C ARG A 143 13.73 15.70 -2.61
N GLY A 144 12.43 15.44 -2.77
CA GLY A 144 11.76 15.48 -4.07
C GLY A 144 12.02 14.22 -4.92
N ALA A 145 11.34 14.20 -6.08
CA ALA A 145 11.35 13.10 -7.04
C ALA A 145 12.70 12.94 -7.75
#